data_AF-A0A7V3W218-F1
#
_entry.id   AF-A0A7V3W218-F1
#
_cell.length_a   1.000
_cell.length_b   1.000
_cell.length_c   1.000
_cell.angle_alpha   90.00
_cell.angle_beta   90.00
_cell.angle_gamma   90.00
#
_symmetry.space_group_name_H-M   'P 1'
#
loop_
_entity.id
_entity.type
_entity.pdbx_description
1 polymer ?
#
loop_
_entity_poly.entity_id
_entity_poly.type
_entity_poly.pdbx_seq_one_letter_code
_entity_poly.pdbx_strand_id
1 'polypeptide(L)' 'MSQQKFGLIINPYAKQVKKRYLATNRRFWEALLSPEEYALPDGADKVKDSVASFLDRGIDTLGIIGG' A
#
# COMPACT_ATOMS: atom_id res chain seq x y z
N MET A 1 12.47 -5.09 22.24
CA MET A 1 11.62 -5.63 21.15
C MET A 1 11.29 -4.46 20.23
N SER A 2 11.82 -4.42 19.00
CA SER A 2 11.45 -3.36 18.05
C SER A 2 10.01 -3.59 17.64
N GLN A 3 9.15 -2.60 17.87
CA GLN A 3 7.77 -2.62 17.43
C GLN A 3 7.80 -2.58 15.90
N GLN A 4 7.55 -3.72 15.24
CA GLN A 4 7.47 -3.77 13.77
C GLN A 4 6.34 -2.85 13.33
N LYS A 5 6.64 -1.91 12.43
CA LYS A 5 5.66 -0.97 11.89
C LYS A 5 5.15 -1.50 10.57
N PHE A 6 3.85 -1.47 10.35
CA PHE A 6 3.24 -2.14 9.20
C PHE A 6 2.98 -1.17 8.04
N GLY A 7 3.21 -1.66 6.82
CA GLY A 7 3.01 -0.89 5.59
C GLY A 7 2.20 -1.64 4.55
N LEU A 8 1.27 -0.97 3.87
CA LEU A 8 0.50 -1.55 2.77
C LEU A 8 0.71 -0.79 1.46
N ILE A 9 1.13 -1.49 0.40
CA ILE A 9 1.24 -0.88 -0.93
C ILE A 9 0.07 -1.37 -1.78
N ILE A 10 -0.75 -0.45 -2.25
CA ILE A 10 -1.93 -0.72 -3.07
C ILE A 10 -1.58 -0.36 -4.51
N ASN A 11 -1.49 -1.33 -5.42
CA ASN A 11 -1.22 -1.04 -6.83
C ASN A 11 -2.53 -0.62 -7.53
N PRO A 12 -2.77 0.67 -7.81
CA PRO A 12 -4.03 1.10 -8.41
C PRO A 12 -4.17 0.67 -9.87
N TYR A 13 -3.11 0.15 -10.51
CA TYR A 13 -3.14 -0.32 -11.91
C TYR A 13 -3.59 -1.77 -12.03
N ALA A 14 -3.54 -2.56 -10.95
CA ALA A 14 -4.04 -3.92 -10.94
C ALA A 14 -5.56 -3.95 -11.18
N LYS A 15 -6.01 -4.76 -12.14
CA LYS A 15 -7.43 -4.84 -12.55
C LYS A 15 -8.35 -5.16 -11.37
N GLN A 16 -7.95 -6.08 -10.49
CA GLN A 16 -8.72 -6.43 -9.31
C GLN A 16 -8.79 -5.28 -8.31
N VAL A 17 -7.71 -4.50 -8.16
CA VAL A 17 -7.68 -3.36 -7.24
C VAL A 17 -8.63 -2.26 -7.68
N LYS A 18 -8.57 -1.90 -8.97
CA LYS A 18 -9.53 -0.95 -9.57
C LYS A 18 -10.97 -1.40 -9.35
N LYS A 19 -11.28 -2.65 -9.70
CA LYS A 19 -12.65 -3.17 -9.67
C LYS A 19 -13.19 -3.33 -8.24
N ARG A 20 -12.38 -3.84 -7.31
CA ARG A 20 -12.86 -4.26 -5.98
C ARG A 20 -12.77 -3.18 -4.93
N TYR A 21 -11.80 -2.27 -5.03
CA TYR A 21 -11.50 -1.31 -3.96
C TYR A 21 -11.64 0.14 -4.40
N LEU A 22 -11.18 0.51 -5.61
CA LEU A 22 -11.24 1.91 -6.06
C LEU A 22 -12.60 2.29 -6.65
N ALA A 23 -13.15 1.49 -7.56
CA ALA A 23 -14.43 1.76 -8.23
C ALA A 23 -15.64 1.67 -7.29
N THR A 24 -15.54 0.84 -6.26
CA THR A 24 -16.58 0.64 -5.24
C THR A 24 -16.41 1.54 -4.02
N ASN A 25 -15.37 2.39 -4.01
CA ASN A 25 -14.92 3.19 -2.87
C ASN A 25 -14.70 2.38 -1.58
N ARG A 26 -14.37 1.08 -1.70
CA ARG A 26 -14.09 0.18 -0.57
C ARG A 26 -12.61 0.21 -0.21
N ARG A 27 -12.14 1.35 0.27
CA ARG A 27 -10.75 1.57 0.70
C ARG A 27 -10.56 1.17 2.16
N PHE A 28 -10.65 -0.12 2.44
CA PHE A 28 -10.61 -0.65 3.82
C PHE A 28 -9.36 -0.21 4.59
N TRP A 29 -8.24 0.00 3.89
CA TRP A 29 -6.99 0.45 4.48
C TRP A 29 -7.09 1.85 5.09
N GLU A 30 -7.93 2.75 4.58
CA GLU A 30 -8.11 4.09 5.16
C GLU A 30 -8.75 4.03 6.57
N ALA A 31 -9.44 2.93 6.90
CA ALA A 31 -10.02 2.71 8.22
C ALA A 31 -9.09 1.95 9.19
N LEU A 32 -8.05 1.31 8.68
CA LEU A 32 -7.16 0.42 9.46
C LEU A 32 -5.73 0.94 9.59
N LEU A 33 -5.31 1.83 8.68
CA LEU A 33 -3.95 2.32 8.55
C LEU A 33 -3.96 3.84 8.50
N SER A 34 -2.96 4.43 9.14
CA SER A 34 -2.66 5.84 9.03
C SER A 34 -2.21 6.16 7.59
N PRO A 35 -2.37 7.40 7.09
CA PRO A 35 -1.92 7.80 5.75
C PRO A 35 -0.45 7.51 5.45
N GLU A 36 0.35 7.42 6.50
CA GLU A 36 1.78 7.16 6.45
C GLU A 36 2.10 5.66 6.34
N GLU A 37 1.15 4.78 6.66
CA GLU A 37 1.27 3.33 6.67
C GLU A 37 0.73 2.69 5.37
N TYR A 38 0.23 3.48 4.41
CA TYR A 38 -0.16 2.97 3.11
C TYR A 38 0.30 3.85 1.95
N ALA A 39 0.49 3.24 0.77
CA ALA A 39 0.90 3.94 -0.45
C ALA A 39 0.02 3.52 -1.63
N LEU A 40 -0.36 4.50 -2.45
CA LEU A 40 -0.97 4.31 -3.78
C LEU A 40 0.01 4.85 -4.83
N PRO A 41 0.91 4.01 -5.37
CA PRO A 41 1.91 4.47 -6.33
C PRO A 41 1.25 4.92 -7.63
N ASP A 42 1.68 6.05 -8.18
CA ASP A 42 1.26 6.57 -9.49
C ASP A 42 2.03 5.90 -10.65
N GLY A 43 2.09 4.58 -10.62
CA GLY A 43 2.68 3.74 -11.66
C GLY A 43 2.90 2.32 -11.15
N ALA A 44 2.78 1.32 -12.04
CA ALA A 44 3.14 -0.06 -11.68
C ALA A 44 4.66 -0.20 -11.42
N ASP A 45 5.46 0.61 -12.12
CA ASP A 45 6.90 0.76 -11.93
C ASP A 45 7.27 1.42 -10.59
N LYS A 46 6.38 2.24 -10.04
CA LYS A 46 6.55 2.98 -8.77
C LYS A 46 6.32 2.15 -7.51
N VAL A 47 5.96 0.87 -7.65
CA VAL A 47 5.82 -0.05 -6.52
C VAL A 47 7.16 -0.23 -5.80
N LYS A 48 8.27 -0.37 -6.55
CA LYS A 48 9.62 -0.52 -5.96
C LYS A 48 10.05 0.72 -5.16
N ASP A 49 9.79 1.90 -5.72
CA ASP A 49 10.07 3.18 -5.06
C ASP A 49 9.29 3.30 -3.73
N SER A 50 8.05 2.79 -3.70
CA SER A 50 7.21 2.77 -2.50
C SER A 50 7.70 1.80 -1.43
N VAL A 51 8.22 0.63 -1.83
CA VAL A 51 8.86 -0.32 -0.91
C VAL A 51 10.10 0.30 -0.28
N ALA A 52 10.98 0.91 -1.08
CA ALA A 52 12.18 1.57 -0.57
C ALA A 52 11.84 2.69 0.42
N SER A 53 10.87 3.54 0.09
CA SER A 53 10.37 4.59 0.97
C SER A 53 9.85 4.07 2.31
N PHE A 54 9.17 2.91 2.32
CA PHE A 54 8.68 2.30 3.56
C PHE A 54 9.83 1.77 4.43
N LEU A 55 10.80 1.09 3.82
CA LEU A 55 11.98 0.60 4.53
C LEU A 55 12.79 1.75 5.15
N ASP A 56 13.00 2.84 4.40
CA ASP A 56 13.69 4.04 4.90
C ASP A 56 12.97 4.69 6.10
N ARG A 57 11.64 4.54 6.16
CA ARG A 57 10.79 5.05 7.25
C ARG A 57 10.68 4.07 8.43
N GLY A 58 11.38 2.94 8.37
CA GLY A 58 11.32 1.88 9.37
C GLY A 58 9.99 1.14 9.40
N ILE A 59 9.30 1.07 8.25
CA ILE A 59 8.06 0.33 8.04
C ILE A 59 8.39 -1.03 7.41
N ASP A 60 8.17 -2.09 8.17
CA ASP A 60 8.19 -3.47 7.74
C ASP A 60 6.94 -3.75 6.90
N THR A 61 7.12 -3.86 5.59
CA THR A 61 5.99 -3.96 4.63
C THR A 61 5.15 -5.22 4.88
N LEU A 62 3.82 -5.08 5.03
CA LEU A 62 2.88 -6.16 5.32
C LEU A 62 2.14 -6.69 4.08
N GLY A 63 2.29 -6.08 2.92
CA GLY A 63 1.82 -6.68 1.68
C GLY A 63 1.71 -5.70 0.53
N ILE A 64 1.73 -6.26 -0.68
CA ILE A 64 1.41 -5.55 -1.90
C ILE A 64 0.06 -6.09 -2.37
N ILE A 65 -0.96 -5.23 -2.43
CA ILE A 65 -2.22 -5.58 -3.07
C ILE A 65 -2.01 -5.40 -4.58
N GLY A 66 -1.59 -6.50 -5.21
CA GLY A 66 -1.62 -6.72 -6.65
C GLY A 66 -2.68 -7.77 -6.97
N GLY A 67 -3.22 -7.72 -8.18
CA GLY A 67 -4.18 -8.69 -8.68
C GLY A 67 -3.76 -9.23 -10.02
#